data_AF-A0A3B9V860-F1
#
_entry.id   AF-A0A3B9V860-F1
#
_cell.length_a   1.000
_cell.length_b   1.000
_cell.length_c   1.000
_cell.angle_alpha   90.00
_cell.angle_beta   90.00
_cell.angle_gamma   90.00
#
_symmetry.space_group_name_H-M   'P 1'
#
loop_
_entity.id
_entity.type
_entity.pdbx_description
1 polymer ?
#
loop_
_entity_poly.entity_id
_entity_poly.type
_entity_poly.pdbx_seq_one_letter_code
_entity_poly.pdbx_strand_id
1 'polypeptide(L)' 'MKKKSEKSIDEIFKEGSLIDNALKKAVQEALVRHKQAGNPIVVWRDGKIVWLKPEEIPVET' A
#
# COMPACT_ATOMS: atom_id res chain seq x y z
N MET A 1 -30.41 -14.48 -9.57
CA MET A 1 -29.09 -14.01 -10.05
C MET A 1 -28.03 -14.81 -9.32
N LYS A 2 -27.19 -15.60 -10.01
CA LYS A 2 -26.12 -16.37 -9.34
C LYS A 2 -25.08 -15.38 -8.81
N LYS A 3 -24.84 -15.36 -7.50
CA LYS A 3 -23.69 -14.69 -6.88
C LYS A 3 -22.45 -15.20 -7.63
N LYS A 4 -21.68 -14.31 -8.25
CA LYS A 4 -20.36 -14.62 -8.79
C LYS A 4 -19.60 -15.29 -7.63
N SER A 5 -19.23 -16.56 -7.77
CA SER A 5 -18.50 -17.25 -6.69
C SER A 5 -17.25 -16.43 -6.41
N GLU A 6 -17.11 -15.99 -5.17
CA GLU A 6 -15.90 -15.29 -4.72
C GLU A 6 -14.71 -16.20 -5.02
N LYS A 7 -13.65 -15.64 -5.63
CA LYS A 7 -12.44 -16.39 -5.94
C LYS A 7 -11.88 -16.96 -4.63
N SER A 8 -11.39 -18.20 -4.68
CA SER A 8 -10.66 -18.78 -3.56
C SER A 8 -9.37 -18.01 -3.28
N ILE A 9 -8.85 -18.14 -2.07
CA ILE A 9 -7.57 -17.53 -1.68
C ILE A 9 -6.45 -18.05 -2.61
N ASP A 10 -6.42 -19.34 -2.93
CA ASP A 10 -5.42 -19.93 -3.83
C ASP A 10 -5.45 -19.31 -5.24
N GLU A 11 -6.65 -19.08 -5.80
CA GLU A 11 -6.81 -18.42 -7.10
C GLU A 11 -6.34 -16.95 -7.05
N ILE A 12 -6.62 -16.26 -5.94
CA ILE A 12 -6.20 -14.88 -5.70
C ILE A 12 -4.68 -14.77 -5.64
N PHE A 13 -4.02 -15.68 -4.91
CA PHE A 13 -2.56 -15.74 -4.85
C PHE A 13 -1.94 -16.08 -6.21
N LYS A 14 -2.55 -16.98 -6.97
CA LYS A 14 -2.06 -17.36 -8.30
C LYS A 14 -2.14 -16.21 -9.31
N GLU A 15 -3.19 -15.40 -9.24
CA GLU A 15 -3.35 -14.22 -10.11
C GLU A 15 -2.50 -13.03 -9.66
N GLY A 16 -2.29 -12.87 -8.35
CA GLY A 16 -1.48 -11.81 -7.73
C GLY A 16 -2.10 -10.41 -7.77
N SER A 17 -2.89 -10.10 -8.80
CA SER A 17 -3.44 -8.76 -9.08
C SER A 17 -4.28 -8.18 -7.92
N LEU A 18 -5.11 -9.01 -7.29
CA LEU A 18 -6.00 -8.58 -6.21
C LEU A 18 -5.23 -8.26 -4.92
N ILE A 19 -4.19 -9.04 -4.62
CA ILE A 19 -3.32 -8.81 -3.46
C ILE A 19 -2.50 -7.54 -3.67
N ASP A 20 -1.89 -7.39 -4.85
CA ASP A 20 -1.08 -6.23 -5.19
C ASP A 20 -1.90 -4.93 -5.10
N ASN A 21 -3.13 -4.96 -5.61
CA ASN A 21 -4.03 -3.80 -5.55
C ASN A 21 -4.46 -3.47 -4.11
N ALA A 22 -4.77 -4.50 -3.31
CA ALA A 22 -5.11 -4.30 -1.91
C ALA A 22 -3.93 -3.73 -1.11
N LEU A 23 -2.72 -4.24 -1.35
CA LEU A 23 -1.50 -3.76 -0.70
C LEU A 23 -1.19 -2.32 -1.10
N LYS A 24 -1.25 -1.98 -2.40
CA LYS A 24 -1.06 -0.60 -2.88
C LYS A 24 -2.02 0.37 -2.20
N LYS A 25 -3.30 0.01 -2.11
CA LYS A 25 -4.32 0.83 -1.45
C LYS A 25 -4.01 1.02 0.03
N ALA A 26 -3.68 -0.07 0.74
CA ALA A 26 -3.35 -0.02 2.16
C ALA A 26 -2.11 0.85 2.44
N VAL A 27 -1.08 0.75 1.59
CA VAL A 27 0.13 1.58 1.67
C VAL A 27 -0.23 3.05 1.48
N GLN A 28 -0.99 3.40 0.44
CA GLN A 28 -1.42 4.80 0.21
C GLN A 28 -2.18 5.38 1.42
N GLU A 29 -3.12 4.62 1.97
CA GLU A 29 -3.85 5.03 3.18
C GLU A 29 -2.92 5.24 4.39
N ALA A 30 -1.93 4.38 4.57
CA ALA A 30 -0.94 4.53 5.63
C ALA A 30 -0.07 5.77 5.44
N LEU A 31 0.41 6.03 4.22
CA LEU A 31 1.22 7.21 3.91
C LEU A 31 0.46 8.51 4.21
N VAL A 32 -0.82 8.58 3.84
CA VAL A 32 -1.70 9.72 4.15
C VAL A 32 -1.83 9.92 5.67
N ARG A 33 -2.11 8.85 6.42
CA ARG A 33 -2.25 8.93 7.89
C ARG A 33 -0.96 9.39 8.57
N HIS A 34 0.19 8.87 8.16
CA HIS A 34 1.48 9.28 8.69
C HIS A 34 1.77 10.75 8.41
N LYS A 35 1.54 11.20 7.17
CA LYS A 35 1.70 12.60 6.77
C LYS A 35 0.83 13.55 7.61
N GLN A 36 -0.46 13.23 7.75
CA GLN A 36 -1.42 14.04 8.52
C GLN A 36 -1.10 14.08 10.02
N ALA A 37 -0.58 12.97 10.56
CA ALA A 37 -0.22 12.88 11.97
C ALA A 37 1.16 13.50 12.29
N GLY A 38 1.91 13.99 11.30
CA GLY A 38 3.27 14.48 11.52
C GLY A 38 4.27 13.36 11.84
N ASN A 39 3.98 12.11 11.46
CA ASN A 39 4.85 10.97 11.72
C ASN A 39 5.79 10.72 10.52
N PRO A 40 7.11 10.66 10.72
CA PRO A 40 8.04 10.27 9.67
C PRO A 40 7.89 8.78 9.32
N ILE A 41 8.42 8.41 8.15
CA ILE A 41 8.48 7.01 7.69
C ILE A 41 9.89 6.65 7.24
N VAL A 42 10.17 5.36 7.17
CA VAL A 42 11.40 4.82 6.61
C VAL A 42 11.10 4.21 5.24
N VAL A 43 11.93 4.54 4.26
CA VAL A 43 11.89 3.93 2.93
C VAL A 43 13.24 3.36 2.56
N TRP A 44 13.22 2.36 1.69
CA TRP A 44 14.41 1.93 0.98
C TRP A 44 14.52 2.74 -0.33
N ARG A 45 15.62 3.46 -0.52
CA ARG A 45 15.88 4.25 -1.73
C ARG A 45 17.35 4.11 -2.09
N ASP A 46 17.64 3.71 -3.33
CA ASP A 46 19.00 3.59 -3.87
C ASP A 46 19.94 2.75 -3.00
N GLY A 47 19.45 1.61 -2.51
CA GLY A 47 20.23 0.69 -1.68
C GLY A 47 20.46 1.16 -0.24
N LYS A 48 19.76 2.21 0.21
CA LYS A 48 19.92 2.80 1.55
C LYS A 48 18.58 2.96 2.26
N ILE A 49 18.67 2.95 3.59
CA ILE A 49 17.57 3.31 4.48
C ILE A 49 17.51 4.83 4.56
N VAL A 50 16.36 5.41 4.18
CA VAL A 50 16.13 6.85 4.18
C VAL A 50 14.91 7.16 5.03
N TRP A 51 15.07 8.08 5.99
CA TRP A 51 13.94 8.64 6.74
C TRP A 51 13.33 9.78 5.96
N LEU A 52 12.02 9.73 5.72
CA LEU A 52 11.25 10.82 5.15
C LEU A 52 10.49 11.54 6.25
N LYS A 53 10.66 12.86 6.32
CA LYS A 53 9.80 13.71 7.15
C LYS A 53 8.38 13.72 6.61
N PRO A 54 7.36 14.05 7.42
CA PRO A 54 5.97 14.07 7.00
C PRO A 54 5.72 14.84 5.70
N GLU A 55 6.39 15.97 5.51
CA GLU A 55 6.25 16.84 4.34
C GLU A 55 6.74 16.17 3.05
N GLU A 56 7.76 15.31 3.18
CA GLU A 56 8.44 14.59 2.09
C GLU A 56 7.72 13.29 1.69
N ILE A 57 6.72 12.85 2.47
CA ILE A 57 5.96 11.64 2.17
C ILE A 57 5.15 11.88 0.88
N PRO A 58 5.37 11.08 -0.19
CA PRO A 58 4.58 11.17 -1.40
C PRO A 58 3.20 10.58 -1.13
N VAL A 59 2.15 11.35 -1.41
CA VAL A 59 0.77 10.89 -1.37
C VAL A 59 0.18 11.17 -2.74
N GLU A 60 -0.48 10.18 -3.34
CA GLU A 60 -1.28 10.40 -4.53
C GLU A 60 -2.57 11.11 -4.10
N THR A 61 -2.82 12.30 -4.65
CA THR A 61 -4.06 13.07 -4.44
C THR A 61 -5.17 12.64 -5.38
#